data_AF-A0A535ZNZ5-F1
#
_entry.id   AF-A0A535ZNZ5-F1
#
_cell.length_a   1.000
_cell.length_b   1.000
_cell.length_c   1.000
_cell.angle_alpha   90.00
_cell.angle_beta   90.00
_cell.angle_gamma   90.00
#
_symmetry.space_group_name_H-M   'P 1'
#
loop_
_entity.id
_entity.type
_entity.pdbx_description
1 polymer ?
#
loop_
_entity_poly.entity_id
_entity_poly.type
_entity_poly.pdbx_seq_one_letter_code
_entity_poly.pdbx_strand_id
1 'polypeptide(L)'
;MKAGTRAVLTRIPDSWAWMGPDLVRRLLPFAVVVAVVEIGWRPRWLGFSTGQIGVQLAFAAVAGPVLFVAAALVQRWLARRRAALLVPGAADDAWFQAGFYAVNGPIEEAFFRGLLQGGLGIAFGAPVGFAVGTASYVLYHRLGWPWADTLATALAGIPLGLAFWLLPGPPSLIGVSIVHIAATCGFLGPGPYLLRRLRLL
;
A
#
# COMPACT_ATOMS: atom_id res chain seq x y z
N MET A 1 13.72 32.69 -3.78
CA MET A 1 12.98 31.88 -4.76
C MET A 1 12.72 30.50 -4.16
N LYS A 2 11.47 30.05 -4.00
CA LYS A 2 11.21 28.64 -3.65
C LYS A 2 11.61 27.81 -4.86
N ALA A 3 12.66 26.99 -4.74
CA ALA A 3 13.03 26.06 -5.81
C ALA A 3 11.82 25.17 -6.11
N GLY A 4 11.37 25.16 -7.37
CA GLY A 4 10.29 24.28 -7.81
C GLY A 4 10.71 22.81 -7.71
N THR A 5 9.76 21.91 -7.47
CA THR A 5 10.04 20.47 -7.48
C THR A 5 10.41 20.04 -8.89
N ARG A 6 11.61 19.47 -9.11
CA ARG A 6 11.97 18.90 -10.41
C ARG A 6 11.19 17.60 -10.65
N ALA A 7 10.31 17.59 -11.63
CA ALA A 7 9.69 16.36 -12.11
C ALA A 7 10.69 15.57 -12.97
N VAL A 8 11.04 14.37 -12.53
CA VAL A 8 11.85 13.40 -13.27
C VAL A 8 10.90 12.42 -13.93
N LEU A 9 10.80 12.48 -15.26
CA LEU A 9 9.79 11.73 -16.00
C LEU A 9 10.21 10.29 -16.21
N THR A 10 9.29 9.35 -15.95
CA THR A 10 9.47 7.91 -16.19
C THR A 10 8.67 7.43 -17.39
N ARG A 11 9.08 6.30 -17.95
CA ARG A 11 8.33 5.51 -18.93
C ARG A 11 8.21 4.07 -18.42
N ILE A 12 7.39 3.27 -19.09
CA ILE A 12 7.15 1.86 -18.73
C ILE A 12 8.47 1.07 -18.53
N PRO A 13 9.51 1.18 -19.38
CA PRO A 13 10.77 0.47 -19.13
C PRO A 13 11.45 0.89 -17.82
N ASP A 14 11.38 2.17 -17.47
CA ASP A 14 11.94 2.70 -16.21
C ASP A 14 11.15 2.16 -15.01
N SER A 15 9.82 2.09 -15.13
CA SER A 15 8.94 1.48 -14.13
C SER A 15 9.21 -0.02 -13.96
N TRP A 16 9.33 -0.75 -15.07
CA TRP A 16 9.59 -2.18 -15.05
C TRP A 16 10.96 -2.54 -14.46
N ALA A 17 11.97 -1.69 -14.67
CA ALA A 17 13.33 -1.90 -14.18
C ALA A 17 13.40 -2.08 -12.64
N TRP A 18 12.47 -1.47 -11.90
CA TRP A 18 12.35 -1.69 -10.46
C TRP A 18 11.20 -2.65 -10.09
N MET A 19 10.07 -2.63 -10.81
CA MET A 19 8.92 -3.50 -10.53
C MET A 19 9.22 -4.98 -10.71
N GLY A 20 9.95 -5.35 -11.77
CA GLY A 20 10.30 -6.75 -12.03
C GLY A 20 11.10 -7.37 -10.88
N PRO A 21 12.23 -6.76 -10.47
CA PRO A 21 12.98 -7.20 -9.29
C PRO A 21 12.16 -7.20 -8.00
N ASP A 22 11.30 -6.19 -7.79
CA ASP A 22 10.41 -6.11 -6.62
C ASP A 22 9.44 -7.30 -6.56
N LEU A 23 8.83 -7.63 -7.70
CA LEU A 23 7.92 -8.76 -7.81
C LEU A 23 8.59 -10.08 -7.43
N VAL A 24 9.81 -10.32 -7.91
CA VAL A 24 10.53 -11.58 -7.66
C VAL A 24 11.11 -11.64 -6.25
N ARG A 25 11.70 -10.55 -5.75
CA ARG A 25 12.47 -10.56 -4.50
C ARG A 25 11.63 -10.25 -3.26
N ARG A 26 10.49 -9.58 -3.44
CA ARG A 26 9.64 -9.14 -2.33
C ARG A 26 8.24 -9.75 -2.39
N LEU A 27 7.51 -9.55 -3.48
CA LEU A 27 6.10 -9.97 -3.55
C LEU A 27 5.94 -11.48 -3.67
N LEU A 28 6.75 -12.14 -4.48
CA LEU A 28 6.68 -13.58 -4.67
C LEU A 28 6.94 -14.34 -3.36
N PRO A 29 7.98 -14.04 -2.56
CA PRO A 29 8.16 -14.66 -1.24
C PRO A 29 6.94 -14.48 -0.32
N PHE A 30 6.37 -13.28 -0.25
CA PHE A 30 5.17 -13.04 0.55
C PHE A 30 3.98 -13.87 0.08
N ALA A 31 3.71 -13.87 -1.22
CA ALA A 31 2.63 -14.65 -1.81
C ALA A 31 2.82 -16.16 -1.57
N VAL A 32 4.04 -16.67 -1.71
CA VAL A 32 4.35 -18.09 -1.46
C VAL A 32 4.09 -18.45 0.00
N VAL A 33 4.57 -17.65 0.96
CA VAL A 33 4.37 -17.93 2.39
C VAL A 33 2.87 -17.92 2.73
N VAL A 34 2.14 -16.91 2.27
CA VAL A 34 0.69 -16.82 2.45
C VAL A 34 -0.03 -18.02 1.82
N ALA A 35 0.34 -18.40 0.59
CA ALA A 35 -0.27 -19.53 -0.10
C ALA A 35 0.00 -20.86 0.61
N VAL A 36 1.21 -21.10 1.13
CA VAL A 36 1.54 -22.28 1.92
C VAL A 36 0.66 -22.36 3.16
N VAL A 37 0.48 -21.23 3.88
CA VAL A 37 -0.35 -21.18 5.08
C VAL A 37 -1.83 -21.41 4.75
N GLU A 38 -2.34 -20.80 3.69
CA GLU A 38 -3.71 -20.97 3.25
C GLU A 38 -4.00 -22.41 2.80
N ILE A 39 -3.15 -22.99 1.96
CA ILE A 39 -3.33 -24.36 1.46
C ILE A 39 -3.23 -25.37 2.61
N GLY A 40 -2.29 -25.17 3.54
CA GLY A 40 -2.04 -26.09 4.65
C GLY A 40 -3.06 -26.02 5.78
N TRP A 41 -3.49 -24.82 6.18
CA TRP A 41 -4.32 -24.62 7.38
C TRP A 41 -5.69 -23.98 7.13
N ARG A 42 -5.90 -23.31 5.97
CA ARG A 42 -7.11 -22.53 5.65
C ARG A 42 -7.62 -21.64 6.79
N PRO A 43 -6.73 -20.86 7.43
CA PRO A 43 -7.11 -20.14 8.62
C PRO A 43 -8.07 -18.98 8.33
N ARG A 44 -9.11 -18.85 9.17
CA ARG A 44 -10.10 -17.76 9.04
C ARG A 44 -9.52 -16.36 9.25
N TRP A 45 -8.37 -16.24 9.92
CA TRP A 45 -7.73 -14.96 10.20
C TRP A 45 -6.93 -14.40 9.03
N LEU A 46 -6.66 -15.17 7.96
CA LEU A 46 -5.94 -14.65 6.78
C LEU A 46 -6.74 -13.58 6.03
N GLY A 47 -8.07 -13.53 6.22
CA GLY A 47 -8.89 -12.49 5.64
C GLY A 47 -9.31 -12.72 4.19
N PHE A 48 -9.24 -13.96 3.69
CA PHE A 48 -9.77 -14.33 2.37
C PHE A 48 -11.29 -14.50 2.33
N SER A 49 -11.98 -14.26 3.45
CA SER A 49 -13.43 -14.16 3.43
C SER A 49 -13.89 -12.86 2.75
N THR A 50 -15.14 -12.86 2.27
CA THR A 50 -15.80 -11.64 1.77
C THR A 50 -16.15 -10.65 2.88
N GLY A 51 -16.06 -11.07 4.16
CA GLY A 51 -16.54 -10.32 5.31
C GLY A 51 -18.00 -9.88 5.13
N GLN A 52 -18.34 -8.73 5.70
CA GLN A 52 -19.55 -8.01 5.31
C GLN A 52 -19.25 -7.14 4.08
N ILE A 53 -19.47 -7.69 2.89
CA ILE A 53 -19.03 -7.06 1.63
C ILE A 53 -19.54 -5.62 1.46
N GLY A 54 -20.77 -5.31 1.88
CA GLY A 54 -21.29 -3.94 1.84
C GLY A 54 -20.47 -2.96 2.68
N VAL A 55 -20.02 -3.39 3.86
CA VAL A 55 -19.16 -2.58 4.74
C VAL A 55 -17.74 -2.45 4.17
N GLN A 56 -17.19 -3.53 3.61
CA GLN A 56 -15.88 -3.52 2.96
C GLN A 56 -15.85 -2.54 1.78
N LEU A 57 -16.89 -2.57 0.93
CA LEU A 57 -17.02 -1.68 -0.21
C LEU A 57 -17.33 -0.23 0.21
N ALA A 58 -18.16 -0.02 1.24
CA ALA A 58 -18.40 1.32 1.78
C ALA A 58 -17.12 1.94 2.36
N PHE A 59 -16.36 1.15 3.14
CA PHE A 59 -15.06 1.56 3.64
C PHE A 59 -14.11 1.91 2.48
N ALA A 60 -14.01 1.05 1.47
CA ALA A 60 -13.17 1.30 0.31
C ALA A 60 -13.57 2.55 -0.48
N ALA A 61 -14.88 2.76 -0.68
CA ALA A 61 -15.42 3.90 -1.41
C ALA A 61 -15.13 5.24 -0.73
N VAL A 62 -15.06 5.26 0.61
CA VAL A 62 -14.77 6.47 1.39
C VAL A 62 -13.27 6.63 1.63
N ALA A 63 -12.62 5.61 2.22
CA ALA A 63 -11.23 5.69 2.63
C ALA A 63 -10.26 5.70 1.44
N GLY A 64 -10.61 5.04 0.33
CA GLY A 64 -9.78 4.99 -0.88
C GLY A 64 -9.49 6.38 -1.46
N PRO A 65 -10.51 7.17 -1.85
CA PRO A 65 -10.31 8.53 -2.33
C PRO A 65 -9.62 9.44 -1.32
N VAL A 66 -9.99 9.33 -0.03
CA VAL A 66 -9.39 10.14 1.05
C VAL A 66 -7.89 9.86 1.16
N LEU A 67 -7.48 8.59 1.22
CA LEU A 67 -6.07 8.22 1.35
C LEU A 67 -5.29 8.43 0.05
N PHE A 68 -5.90 8.27 -1.12
CA PHE A 68 -5.27 8.66 -2.38
C PHE A 68 -4.89 10.16 -2.37
N VAL A 69 -5.83 11.04 -2.04
CA VAL A 69 -5.60 12.49 -2.01
C VAL A 69 -4.58 12.85 -0.93
N ALA A 70 -4.75 12.31 0.29
CA ALA A 70 -3.82 12.56 1.39
C ALA A 70 -2.39 12.11 1.02
N ALA A 71 -2.23 10.91 0.46
CA ALA A 71 -0.93 10.39 0.05
C ALA A 71 -0.28 11.24 -1.04
N ALA A 72 -1.04 11.69 -2.04
CA ALA A 72 -0.53 12.61 -3.07
C ALA A 72 -0.06 13.95 -2.47
N LEU A 73 -0.82 14.52 -1.53
CA LEU A 73 -0.44 15.76 -0.85
C LEU A 73 0.80 15.60 0.04
N VAL A 74 0.91 14.47 0.75
CA VAL A 74 2.12 14.15 1.52
C VAL A 74 3.31 13.98 0.60
N GLN A 75 3.17 13.26 -0.51
CA GLN A 75 4.27 13.09 -1.46
C GLN A 75 4.70 14.42 -2.07
N ARG A 76 3.76 15.30 -2.41
CA ARG A 76 4.06 16.67 -2.84
C ARG A 76 4.89 17.43 -1.80
N TRP A 77 4.51 17.34 -0.53
CA TRP A 77 5.24 17.99 0.56
C TRP A 77 6.65 17.42 0.73
N LEU A 78 6.81 16.10 0.67
CA LEU A 78 8.11 15.43 0.72
C LEU A 78 8.99 15.78 -0.48
N ALA A 79 8.41 15.81 -1.67
CA ALA A 79 9.11 16.15 -2.90
C ALA A 79 9.67 17.58 -2.89
N ARG A 80 8.96 18.54 -2.29
CA ARG A 80 9.50 19.91 -2.09
C ARG A 80 10.74 19.93 -1.22
N ARG A 81 10.85 19.03 -0.24
CA ARG A 81 12.05 18.90 0.61
C ARG A 81 13.21 18.21 -0.13
N ARG A 82 12.89 17.26 -1.01
CA ARG A 82 13.88 16.56 -1.86
C ARG A 82 14.27 17.32 -3.13
N ALA A 83 13.55 18.38 -3.47
CA ALA A 83 13.62 19.11 -4.75
C ALA A 83 13.40 18.26 -6.01
N ALA A 84 12.95 17.01 -5.87
CA ALA A 84 12.72 16.08 -6.99
C ALA A 84 11.60 15.09 -6.70
N LEU A 85 10.91 14.67 -7.76
CA LEU A 85 9.88 13.63 -7.74
C LEU A 85 9.91 12.83 -9.04
N LEU A 86 9.88 11.50 -8.93
CA LEU A 86 9.61 10.63 -10.08
C LEU A 86 8.13 10.73 -10.47
N VAL A 87 7.86 10.97 -11.75
CA VAL A 87 6.51 11.21 -12.26
C VAL A 87 6.33 10.45 -13.58
N PRO A 88 5.25 9.68 -13.76
CA PRO A 88 4.94 9.10 -15.07
C PRO A 88 4.92 10.16 -16.18
N GLY A 89 5.66 9.91 -17.25
CA GLY A 89 5.77 10.80 -18.41
C GLY A 89 4.46 10.93 -19.18
N ALA A 90 3.66 9.87 -19.19
CA ALA A 90 2.37 9.77 -19.85
C ALA A 90 1.38 8.90 -19.04
N ALA A 91 0.12 8.88 -19.48
CA ALA A 91 -0.97 8.19 -18.79
C ALA A 91 -0.82 6.66 -18.80
N ASP A 92 -0.22 6.10 -19.84
CA ASP A 92 0.08 4.69 -20.00
C ASP A 92 1.02 4.17 -18.90
N ASP A 93 2.11 4.89 -18.60
CA ASP A 93 3.01 4.56 -17.51
C ASP A 93 2.32 4.71 -16.14
N ALA A 94 1.45 5.72 -15.97
CA ALA A 94 0.67 5.85 -14.73
C ALA A 94 -0.27 4.65 -14.53
N TRP A 95 -0.97 4.20 -15.58
CA TRP A 95 -1.84 3.03 -15.54
C TRP A 95 -1.06 1.72 -15.38
N PHE A 96 0.10 1.60 -16.03
CA PHE A 96 1.00 0.47 -15.85
C PHE A 96 1.42 0.34 -14.38
N GLN A 97 1.80 1.46 -13.75
CA GLN A 97 2.14 1.44 -12.34
C GLN A 97 0.95 1.10 -11.45
N ALA A 98 -0.24 1.66 -11.73
CA ALA A 98 -1.47 1.32 -11.00
C ALA A 98 -1.82 -0.17 -11.09
N GLY A 99 -1.63 -0.78 -12.26
CA GLY A 99 -1.82 -2.22 -12.46
C GLY A 99 -0.88 -3.07 -11.60
N PHE A 100 0.39 -2.67 -11.51
CA PHE A 100 1.33 -3.30 -10.58
C PHE A 100 0.90 -3.13 -9.11
N TYR A 101 0.46 -1.93 -8.71
CA TYR A 101 -0.02 -1.69 -7.34
C TYR A 101 -1.27 -2.51 -7.00
N ALA A 102 -2.13 -2.79 -7.98
CA ALA A 102 -3.28 -3.70 -7.82
C ALA A 102 -2.88 -5.16 -7.54
N VAL A 103 -1.64 -5.55 -7.83
CA VAL A 103 -1.06 -6.85 -7.46
C VAL A 103 -0.29 -6.74 -6.14
N ASN A 104 0.54 -5.71 -5.99
CA ASN A 104 1.35 -5.46 -4.81
C ASN A 104 0.49 -5.30 -3.54
N GLY A 105 -0.53 -4.43 -3.56
CA GLY A 105 -1.35 -4.11 -2.40
C GLY A 105 -1.99 -5.34 -1.75
N PRO A 106 -2.75 -6.17 -2.49
CA PRO A 106 -3.34 -7.39 -1.93
C PRO A 106 -2.33 -8.39 -1.36
N ILE A 107 -1.16 -8.54 -1.99
CA ILE A 107 -0.11 -9.45 -1.50
C ILE A 107 0.49 -8.93 -0.19
N GLU A 108 0.78 -7.64 -0.12
CA GLU A 108 1.26 -7.02 1.11
C GLU A 108 0.20 -7.08 2.22
N GLU A 109 -1.07 -6.80 1.92
CA GLU A 109 -2.14 -6.92 2.91
C GLU A 109 -2.32 -8.36 3.40
N ALA A 110 -2.26 -9.36 2.51
CA ALA A 110 -2.35 -10.75 2.92
C ALA A 110 -1.19 -11.17 3.84
N PHE A 111 0.01 -10.66 3.61
CA PHE A 111 1.16 -10.94 4.47
C PHE A 111 1.12 -10.17 5.79
N PHE A 112 1.01 -8.85 5.75
CA PHE A 112 1.11 -8.03 6.97
C PHE A 112 -0.17 -8.05 7.81
N ARG A 113 -1.35 -8.00 7.18
CA ARG A 113 -2.64 -7.91 7.88
C ARG A 113 -3.20 -9.30 8.13
N GLY A 114 -3.29 -10.12 7.08
CA GLY A 114 -3.77 -11.50 7.18
C GLY A 114 -2.86 -12.37 8.04
N LEU A 115 -1.62 -12.59 7.58
CA LEU A 115 -0.72 -13.56 8.18
C LEU A 115 -0.15 -13.08 9.51
N LEU A 116 0.54 -11.93 9.52
CA LEU A 116 1.20 -11.42 10.74
C LEU A 116 0.19 -10.89 11.76
N GLN A 117 -0.57 -9.85 11.41
CA GLN A 117 -1.51 -9.25 12.36
C GLN A 117 -2.64 -10.22 12.75
N GLY A 118 -3.25 -10.91 11.78
CA GLY A 118 -4.31 -11.88 12.06
C GLY A 118 -3.81 -13.07 12.86
N GLY A 119 -2.70 -13.69 12.44
CA GLY A 119 -2.14 -14.86 13.12
C GLY A 119 -1.65 -14.56 14.54
N LEU A 120 -0.87 -13.49 14.72
CA LEU A 120 -0.42 -13.06 16.04
C LEU A 120 -1.57 -12.51 16.89
N GLY A 121 -2.60 -11.95 16.26
CA GLY A 121 -3.82 -11.52 16.92
C GLY A 121 -4.57 -12.68 17.57
N ILE A 122 -4.61 -13.84 16.91
CA ILE A 122 -5.18 -15.07 17.47
C ILE A 122 -4.28 -15.65 18.58
N ALA A 123 -2.96 -15.62 18.40
CA ALA A 123 -2.02 -16.23 19.36
C ALA A 123 -1.81 -15.39 20.64
N PHE A 124 -1.79 -14.06 20.52
CA PHE A 124 -1.35 -13.14 21.59
C PHE A 124 -2.31 -11.97 21.83
N GLY A 125 -3.44 -11.94 21.14
CA GLY A 125 -4.43 -10.87 21.23
C GLY A 125 -4.25 -9.80 20.15
N ALA A 126 -5.38 -9.21 19.72
CA ALA A 126 -5.43 -8.28 18.61
C ALA A 126 -4.52 -7.04 18.73
N PRO A 127 -4.32 -6.41 19.91
CA PRO A 127 -3.36 -5.31 20.05
C PRO A 127 -1.92 -5.71 19.70
N VAL A 128 -1.50 -6.91 20.09
CA VAL A 128 -0.16 -7.44 19.79
C VAL A 128 -0.03 -7.71 18.31
N GLY A 129 -1.02 -8.38 17.71
CA GLY A 129 -1.05 -8.60 16.27
C GLY A 129 -0.98 -7.30 15.48
N PHE A 130 -1.76 -6.30 15.86
CA PHE A 130 -1.75 -4.97 15.22
C PHE A 130 -0.39 -4.28 15.36
N ALA A 131 0.19 -4.25 16.56
CA ALA A 131 1.48 -3.62 16.81
C ALA A 131 2.61 -4.29 16.03
N VAL A 132 2.69 -5.63 16.06
CA VAL A 132 3.74 -6.39 15.36
C VAL A 132 3.56 -6.33 13.85
N GLY A 133 2.33 -6.47 13.33
CA GLY A 133 2.05 -6.34 11.91
C GLY A 133 2.43 -4.97 11.37
N THR A 134 2.06 -3.90 12.10
CA THR A 134 2.44 -2.52 11.76
C THR A 134 3.95 -2.32 11.83
N ALA A 135 4.61 -2.72 12.91
CA ALA A 135 6.07 -2.58 13.05
C ALA A 135 6.82 -3.33 11.95
N SER A 136 6.39 -4.54 11.62
CA SER A 136 6.97 -5.35 10.53
C SER A 136 6.82 -4.65 9.18
N TYR A 137 5.64 -4.09 8.89
CA TYR A 137 5.38 -3.31 7.68
C TYR A 137 6.29 -2.08 7.57
N VAL A 138 6.46 -1.33 8.66
CA VAL A 138 7.35 -0.15 8.72
C VAL A 138 8.81 -0.53 8.52
N LEU A 139 9.30 -1.52 9.27
CA LEU A 139 10.69 -1.97 9.19
C LEU A 139 11.04 -2.52 7.81
N TYR A 140 10.10 -3.24 7.20
CA TYR A 140 10.24 -3.73 5.84
C TYR A 140 10.41 -2.59 4.82
N HIS A 141 9.54 -1.57 4.84
CA HIS A 141 9.66 -0.42 3.94
C HIS A 141 10.96 0.36 4.17
N ARG A 142 11.41 0.43 5.43
CA ARG A 142 12.66 1.10 5.78
C ARG A 142 13.88 0.48 5.08
N LEU A 143 13.86 -0.81 4.73
CA LEU A 143 14.99 -1.45 4.06
C LEU A 143 15.28 -0.85 2.67
N GLY A 144 14.27 -0.30 2.00
CA GLY A 144 14.40 0.32 0.69
C GLY A 144 14.27 1.84 0.68
N TRP A 145 13.56 2.43 1.66
CA TRP A 145 13.12 3.81 1.59
C TRP A 145 13.74 4.70 2.68
N PRO A 146 13.89 6.02 2.42
CA PRO A 146 14.22 7.00 3.46
C PRO A 146 13.17 7.01 4.58
N TRP A 147 13.58 7.42 5.78
CA TRP A 147 12.68 7.50 6.94
C TRP A 147 11.43 8.35 6.70
N ALA A 148 11.56 9.48 5.98
CA ALA A 148 10.43 10.36 5.72
C ALA A 148 9.32 9.67 4.89
N ASP A 149 9.71 8.90 3.87
CA ASP A 149 8.76 8.11 3.06
C ASP A 149 8.20 6.93 3.85
N THR A 150 9.07 6.27 4.63
CA THR A 150 8.69 5.15 5.48
C THR A 150 7.62 5.58 6.49
N LEU A 151 7.81 6.69 7.19
CA LEU A 151 6.86 7.21 8.18
C LEU A 151 5.56 7.70 7.52
N ALA A 152 5.63 8.34 6.36
CA ALA A 152 4.44 8.71 5.59
C ALA A 152 3.59 7.49 5.24
N THR A 153 4.24 6.40 4.83
CA THR A 153 3.58 5.14 4.49
C THR A 153 3.06 4.41 5.73
N ALA A 154 3.79 4.47 6.84
CA ALA A 154 3.35 3.97 8.14
C ALA A 154 2.06 4.64 8.63
N LEU A 155 1.94 5.96 8.43
CA LEU A 155 0.72 6.72 8.77
C LEU A 155 -0.50 6.25 7.96
N ALA A 156 -0.31 5.76 6.73
CA ALA A 156 -1.38 5.12 5.96
C ALA A 156 -1.62 3.66 6.41
N GLY A 157 -0.57 2.96 6.87
CA GLY A 157 -0.65 1.58 7.34
C GLY A 157 -1.43 1.39 8.64
N ILE A 158 -1.44 2.39 9.53
CA ILE A 158 -2.18 2.37 10.81
C ILE A 158 -3.71 2.27 10.57
N PRO A 159 -4.35 3.17 9.79
CA PRO A 159 -5.77 3.05 9.46
C PRO A 159 -6.14 1.71 8.83
N LEU A 160 -5.28 1.16 7.96
CA LEU A 160 -5.52 -0.15 7.32
C LEU A 160 -5.46 -1.29 8.34
N GLY A 161 -4.46 -1.31 9.22
CA GLY A 161 -4.36 -2.30 10.29
C GLY A 161 -5.54 -2.22 11.26
N LEU A 162 -5.97 -1.01 11.62
CA LEU A 162 -7.17 -0.81 12.44
C LEU A 162 -8.43 -1.27 11.71
N ALA A 163 -8.59 -0.96 10.42
CA ALA A 163 -9.74 -1.41 9.64
C ALA A 163 -9.81 -2.93 9.53
N PHE A 164 -8.68 -3.61 9.31
CA PHE A 164 -8.64 -5.06 9.27
C PHE A 164 -9.10 -5.71 10.59
N TRP A 165 -8.79 -5.06 11.72
CA TRP A 165 -9.22 -5.52 13.05
C TRP A 165 -10.68 -5.14 13.35
N LEU A 166 -11.09 -3.91 13.05
CA LEU A 166 -12.30 -3.30 13.61
C LEU A 166 -13.51 -3.35 12.67
N LEU A 167 -13.33 -3.59 11.37
CA LEU A 167 -14.47 -3.73 10.47
C LEU A 167 -15.30 -4.97 10.85
N PRO A 168 -16.63 -4.86 10.88
CA PRO A 168 -17.50 -5.93 11.35
C PRO A 168 -17.53 -7.13 10.41
N GLY A 169 -17.80 -8.30 10.99
CA GLY A 169 -17.88 -9.58 10.29
C GLY A 169 -16.58 -10.38 10.33
N PRO A 170 -16.52 -11.50 9.58
CA PRO A 170 -15.29 -12.25 9.44
C PRO A 170 -14.17 -11.39 8.82
N PRO A 171 -12.90 -11.60 9.20
CA PRO A 171 -11.78 -10.86 8.63
C PRO A 171 -11.81 -10.88 7.11
N SER A 172 -11.59 -9.72 6.50
CA SER A 172 -11.58 -9.56 5.04
C SER A 172 -10.50 -8.59 4.60
N LEU A 173 -9.77 -8.98 3.56
CA LEU A 173 -8.74 -8.15 2.94
C LEU A 173 -9.30 -7.24 1.84
N ILE A 174 -10.56 -7.39 1.44
CA ILE A 174 -11.11 -6.70 0.26
C ILE A 174 -11.02 -5.18 0.43
N GLY A 175 -11.64 -4.63 1.48
CA GLY A 175 -11.67 -3.19 1.70
C GLY A 175 -10.28 -2.62 1.92
N VAL A 176 -9.49 -3.24 2.80
CA VAL A 176 -8.13 -2.80 3.10
C VAL A 176 -7.19 -2.88 1.89
N SER A 177 -7.31 -3.88 1.03
CA SER A 177 -6.50 -3.99 -0.20
C SER A 177 -6.85 -2.89 -1.20
N ILE A 178 -8.13 -2.61 -1.42
CA ILE A 178 -8.56 -1.52 -2.32
C ILE A 178 -8.02 -0.17 -1.82
N VAL A 179 -8.12 0.07 -0.52
CA VAL A 179 -7.64 1.31 0.11
C VAL A 179 -6.11 1.40 0.09
N HIS A 180 -5.40 0.30 0.31
CA HIS A 180 -3.95 0.23 0.13
C HIS A 180 -3.59 0.62 -1.30
N ILE A 181 -4.17 -0.02 -2.32
CA ILE A 181 -3.92 0.29 -3.73
C ILE A 181 -4.12 1.78 -3.99
N ALA A 182 -5.21 2.36 -3.49
CA ALA A 182 -5.49 3.79 -3.64
C ALA A 182 -4.43 4.67 -2.95
N ALA A 183 -4.02 4.32 -1.72
CA ALA A 183 -2.98 5.06 -1.01
C ALA A 183 -1.62 5.00 -1.74
N THR A 184 -1.21 3.83 -2.23
CA THR A 184 0.03 3.65 -3.00
C THR A 184 -0.04 4.39 -4.34
N CYS A 185 -1.16 4.30 -5.06
CA CYS A 185 -1.41 5.10 -6.26
C CYS A 185 -1.42 6.60 -5.99
N GLY A 186 -1.84 7.05 -4.80
CA GLY A 186 -1.76 8.46 -4.41
C GLY A 186 -0.32 8.89 -4.15
N PHE A 187 0.46 8.06 -3.46
CA PHE A 187 1.83 8.36 -3.07
C PHE A 187 2.83 8.25 -4.24
N LEU A 188 2.62 7.29 -5.14
CA LEU A 188 3.52 6.92 -6.24
C LEU A 188 2.76 6.98 -7.57
N GLY A 189 3.48 7.03 -8.70
CA GLY A 189 2.90 6.86 -10.04
C GLY A 189 1.68 7.77 -10.35
N PRO A 190 0.44 7.26 -10.29
CA PRO A 190 -0.78 8.01 -10.60
C PRO A 190 -0.95 9.36 -9.88
N GLY A 191 -0.67 9.45 -8.58
CA GLY A 191 -0.81 10.68 -7.79
C GLY A 191 0.18 11.76 -8.23
N PRO A 192 1.50 11.47 -8.28
CA PRO A 192 2.49 12.34 -8.91
C PRO A 192 2.14 12.77 -10.34
N TYR A 193 1.61 11.84 -11.16
CA TYR A 193 1.14 12.14 -12.51
C TYR A 193 0.00 13.17 -12.49
N LEU A 194 -1.00 12.97 -11.63
CA LEU A 194 -2.13 13.89 -11.47
C LEU A 194 -1.68 15.27 -10.99
N LEU A 195 -0.80 15.32 -9.97
CA LEU A 195 -0.23 16.58 -9.48
C LEU A 195 0.48 17.36 -10.59
N ARG A 196 1.23 16.68 -11.46
CA ARG A 196 1.86 17.31 -12.64
C ARG A 196 0.82 17.85 -13.61
N ARG A 197 -0.21 17.06 -13.95
CA ARG A 197 -1.29 17.46 -14.88
C ARG A 197 -2.06 18.67 -14.36
N LEU A 198 -2.25 18.76 -13.05
CA LEU A 198 -2.90 19.89 -12.37
C LEU A 198 -1.96 21.08 -12.10
N ARG A 199 -0.70 21.02 -12.53
CA ARG A 199 0.32 22.07 -12.30
C ARG A 199 0.56 22.37 -10.82
N LEU A 200 0.56 21.33 -9.98
CA LEU A 200 0.72 21.44 -8.52
C LEU A 200 2.14 21.08 -8.02
N LEU A 201 3.06 20.63 -8.88
CA LEU A 201 4.43 20.24 -8.47
C LEU A 201 5.37 21.43 -8.23
#